data_AF-A0A966CZ74-F1
#
_entry.id   AF-A0A966CZ74-F1
#
_cell.length_a   1.000
_cell.length_b   1.000
_cell.length_c   1.000
_cell.angle_alpha   90.00
_cell.angle_beta   90.00
_cell.angle_gamma   90.00
#
_symmetry.space_group_name_H-M   'P 1'
#
loop_
_entity.id
_entity.type
_entity.pdbx_description
1 polymer ?
#
loop_
_entity_poly.entity_id
_entity_poly.type
_entity_poly.pdbx_seq_one_letter_code
_entity_poly.pdbx_strand_id
1 'polypeptide(L)'
;MYPTPQGFSFAALAAGFRYQVRNDLALVLSDRPATAAGMFTTNRFQAAPILACRENLACGTARAVLVNAGQANACTGDEGLAD
;
A
#
# COMPACT_ATOMS: atom_id res chain seq x y z
N MET A 1 18.78 9.44 10.43
CA MET A 1 17.30 9.45 10.33
C MET A 1 16.94 10.66 9.50
N TYR A 2 16.31 10.48 8.34
CA TYR A 2 15.91 11.61 7.49
C TYR A 2 14.66 12.28 8.08
N PRO A 3 14.55 13.62 8.00
CA PRO A 3 13.35 14.30 8.45
C PRO A 3 12.17 13.91 7.55
N THR A 4 11.01 13.74 8.19
CA THR A 4 9.74 13.59 7.49
C THR A 4 9.49 14.84 6.62
N PRO A 5 9.19 14.68 5.32
CA PRO A 5 8.78 15.80 4.48
C PRO A 5 7.56 16.53 5.06
N GLN A 6 7.54 17.85 4.91
CA GLN A 6 6.39 18.65 5.37
C GLN A 6 5.11 18.22 4.66
N GLY A 7 4.01 18.13 5.42
CA GLY A 7 2.71 17.69 4.90
C GLY A 7 2.57 16.17 4.76
N PHE A 8 3.56 15.39 5.24
CA PHE A 8 3.48 13.94 5.32
C PHE A 8 3.54 13.44 6.76
N SER A 9 2.89 12.31 7.02
CA SER A 9 2.90 11.59 8.29
C SER A 9 3.08 10.10 8.04
N PHE A 10 3.70 9.41 9.00
CA PHE A 10 4.03 7.99 8.90
C PHE A 10 3.60 7.28 10.17
N ALA A 11 2.99 6.12 10.02
CA ALA A 11 2.66 5.23 11.12
C ALA A 11 3.01 3.78 10.74
N ALA A 12 3.45 3.00 11.71
CA ALA A 12 3.61 1.56 11.57
C ALA A 12 3.18 0.87 12.86
N LEU A 13 2.43 -0.22 12.73
CA LEU A 13 1.92 -0.99 13.87
C LEU A 13 1.97 -2.49 13.59
N ALA A 14 1.90 -3.28 14.65
CA ALA A 14 1.74 -4.73 14.59
C ALA A 14 0.24 -5.04 14.47
N ALA A 15 -0.21 -5.36 13.26
CA ALA A 15 -1.57 -5.80 12.94
C ALA A 15 -1.73 -7.33 13.03
N GLY A 16 -0.61 -8.09 12.98
CA GLY A 16 -0.61 -9.52 13.27
C GLY A 16 -1.00 -10.41 12.09
N PHE A 17 -0.72 -9.99 10.86
CA PHE A 17 -1.02 -10.76 9.64
C PHE A 17 -0.27 -12.09 9.59
N ARG A 18 0.99 -12.12 10.05
CA ARG A 18 1.81 -13.36 10.08
C ARG A 18 2.66 -13.50 11.33
N TYR A 19 3.23 -12.42 11.83
CA TYR A 19 4.14 -12.42 12.98
C TYR A 19 3.58 -11.54 14.09
N GLN A 20 3.55 -12.03 15.32
CA GLN A 20 2.87 -11.33 16.42
C GLN A 20 3.68 -10.19 17.07
N VAL A 21 5.01 -10.16 16.87
CA VAL A 21 5.90 -9.19 17.53
C VAL A 21 6.69 -8.39 16.50
N ARG A 22 6.02 -7.95 15.43
CA ARG A 22 6.63 -7.18 14.36
C ARG A 22 5.61 -6.25 13.72
N ASN A 23 6.01 -5.01 13.47
CA ASN A 23 5.20 -4.10 12.66
C ASN A 23 5.07 -4.67 11.24
N ASP A 24 3.83 -4.87 10.82
CA ASP A 24 3.46 -5.49 9.55
C ASP A 24 2.32 -4.74 8.85
N LEU A 25 1.94 -3.57 9.36
CA LEU A 25 1.08 -2.60 8.69
C LEU A 25 1.70 -1.21 8.80
N ALA A 26 1.83 -0.52 7.69
CA ALA A 26 2.41 0.81 7.59
C ALA A 26 1.56 1.73 6.73
N LEU A 27 1.50 3.00 7.12
CA LEU A 27 0.78 4.06 6.43
C LEU A 27 1.71 5.23 6.17
N VAL A 28 1.75 5.66 4.92
CA VAL A 28 2.23 6.99 4.52
C VAL A 28 1.01 7.83 4.19
N LEU A 29 0.86 8.99 4.82
CA LEU A 29 -0.30 9.87 4.64
C LEU A 29 0.16 11.28 4.28
N SER A 30 -0.42 11.83 3.21
CA SER A 30 -0.36 13.25 2.90
C SER A 30 -1.54 14.00 3.51
N ASP A 31 -1.26 15.17 4.09
CA ASP A 31 -2.27 16.07 4.64
C ASP A 31 -3.27 16.58 3.57
N ARG A 32 -2.88 16.54 2.30
CA ARG A 32 -3.63 17.01 1.12
C ARG A 32 -3.53 16.00 -0.04
N PRO A 33 -4.34 16.13 -1.11
CA PRO A 33 -4.09 15.40 -2.35
C PRO A 33 -2.68 15.66 -2.88
N ALA A 34 -1.91 14.60 -3.13
CA ALA A 34 -0.56 14.70 -3.68
C ALA A 34 -0.53 14.14 -5.11
N THR A 35 0.23 14.79 -5.99
CA THR A 35 0.58 14.20 -7.28
C THR A 35 1.33 12.89 -7.04
N ALA A 36 0.89 11.83 -7.68
CA ALA A 36 1.42 10.49 -7.46
C ALA A 36 1.76 9.81 -8.78
N ALA A 37 2.84 9.05 -8.77
CA ALA A 37 3.27 8.19 -9.85
C ALA A 37 3.76 6.87 -9.26
N GLY A 38 3.66 5.80 -10.05
CA GLY A 38 3.89 4.45 -9.56
C GLY A 38 4.18 3.52 -10.71
N MET A 39 5.11 2.60 -10.48
CA MET A 39 5.41 1.52 -11.40
C MET A 39 5.15 0.19 -10.72
N PHE A 40 4.61 -0.73 -11.49
CA PHE A 40 4.11 -2.01 -11.01
C PHE A 40 4.83 -3.14 -11.75
N THR A 41 4.84 -4.31 -11.14
CA THR A 41 5.46 -5.50 -11.75
C THR A 41 4.89 -5.79 -13.14
N THR A 42 5.75 -6.27 -14.04
CA THR A 42 5.39 -6.78 -15.37
C THR A 42 5.09 -8.27 -15.36
N ASN A 43 5.14 -8.92 -14.20
CA ASN A 43 4.77 -10.32 -14.06
C ASN A 43 3.31 -10.55 -14.53
N ARG A 44 3.06 -11.71 -15.15
CA ARG A 44 1.74 -12.17 -15.56
C ARG A 44 0.83 -12.48 -14.36
N PHE A 45 1.40 -12.94 -13.26
CA PHE A 45 0.68 -13.20 -12.01
C PHE A 45 0.78 -11.96 -11.12
N GLN A 46 -0.19 -11.05 -11.27
CA GLN A 46 -0.30 -9.84 -10.45
C GLN A 46 -1.24 -10.11 -9.28
N ALA A 47 -0.83 -9.67 -8.09
CA ALA A 47 -1.64 -9.74 -6.88
C ALA A 47 -2.80 -8.73 -6.94
N ALA A 48 -3.87 -8.98 -6.18
CA ALA A 48 -5.03 -8.08 -6.12
C ALA A 48 -4.64 -6.61 -5.78
N PRO A 49 -3.71 -6.33 -4.83
CA PRO A 49 -3.30 -4.97 -4.53
C PRO A 49 -2.65 -4.23 -5.69
N ILE A 50 -2.03 -4.95 -6.65
CA ILE A 50 -1.44 -4.31 -7.83
C ILE A 50 -2.54 -3.75 -8.74
N LEU A 51 -3.64 -4.49 -8.89
CA LEU A 51 -4.77 -4.07 -9.71
C LEU A 51 -5.47 -2.87 -9.07
N ALA A 52 -5.75 -2.93 -7.77
CA ALA A 52 -6.33 -1.82 -7.01
C ALA A 52 -5.44 -0.56 -7.05
N CYS A 53 -4.12 -0.70 -6.87
CA CYS A 53 -3.21 0.44 -6.94
C CYS A 53 -3.14 1.07 -8.34
N ARG A 54 -3.21 0.28 -9.42
CA ARG A 54 -3.26 0.81 -10.80
C ARG A 54 -4.52 1.65 -11.02
N GLU A 55 -5.68 1.15 -10.56
CA GLU A 55 -6.95 1.86 -10.67
C GLU A 55 -6.94 3.16 -9.85
N ASN A 56 -6.55 3.09 -8.57
CA ASN A 56 -6.47 4.26 -7.69
C ASN A 56 -5.52 5.33 -8.22
N LEU A 57 -4.44 4.94 -8.88
CA LEU A 57 -3.45 5.85 -9.44
C LEU A 57 -3.83 6.41 -10.82
N ALA A 58 -4.91 5.94 -11.44
CA ALA A 58 -5.30 6.35 -12.79
C ALA A 58 -5.57 7.87 -12.92
N CYS A 59 -5.94 8.54 -11.83
CA CYS A 59 -6.14 9.99 -11.79
C CYS A 59 -4.86 10.81 -11.53
N GLY A 60 -3.70 10.15 -11.38
CA GLY A 60 -2.41 10.81 -11.15
C GLY A 60 -2.26 11.47 -9.77
N THR A 61 -3.17 11.20 -8.84
CA THR A 61 -3.13 11.73 -7.48
C THR A 61 -3.40 10.64 -6.46
N ALA A 62 -2.80 10.76 -5.27
CA ALA A 62 -3.06 9.90 -4.13
C ALA A 62 -2.90 10.68 -2.83
N ARG A 63 -3.57 10.24 -1.77
CA ARG A 63 -3.38 10.81 -0.42
C ARG A 63 -2.61 9.90 0.51
N ALA A 64 -2.61 8.60 0.25
CA ALA A 64 -2.00 7.64 1.14
C ALA A 64 -1.43 6.44 0.38
N VAL A 65 -0.46 5.78 1.01
CA VAL A 65 -0.02 4.44 0.65
C VAL A 65 -0.12 3.59 1.90
N LEU A 66 -0.98 2.58 1.86
CA LEU A 66 -1.10 1.56 2.90
C LEU A 66 -0.33 0.33 2.46
N VAL A 67 0.53 -0.18 3.33
CA VAL A 67 1.40 -1.33 3.04
C VAL A 67 1.27 -2.31 4.18
N ASN A 68 0.93 -3.57 3.86
CA ASN A 68 1.04 -4.66 4.81
C ASN A 68 2.25 -5.55 4.47
N ALA A 69 2.67 -6.36 5.44
CA ALA A 69 3.68 -7.39 5.29
C ALA A 69 3.18 -8.71 5.88
N GLY A 70 3.76 -9.83 5.43
CA GLY A 70 3.40 -11.16 5.91
C GLY A 70 2.28 -11.84 5.12
N GLN A 71 1.52 -11.10 4.30
CA GLN A 71 0.48 -11.62 3.42
C GLN A 71 0.46 -10.79 2.12
N ALA A 72 0.58 -11.43 0.95
CA ALA A 72 0.78 -10.73 -0.32
C ALA A 72 -0.51 -10.39 -1.09
N ASN A 73 -1.64 -10.99 -0.68
CA ASN A 73 -2.92 -10.99 -1.37
C ASN A 73 -2.78 -11.34 -2.87
N ALA A 74 -2.02 -12.40 -3.12
CA ALA A 74 -1.72 -12.91 -4.46
C ALA A 74 -2.42 -14.25 -4.69
N CYS A 75 -2.96 -14.46 -5.90
CA CYS A 75 -3.68 -15.67 -6.29
C CYS A 75 -4.89 -16.01 -5.40
N THR A 76 -5.58 -14.97 -4.91
CA THR A 76 -6.74 -15.03 -4.00
C THR A 76 -8.09 -14.89 -4.72
N GLY A 77 -8.10 -14.70 -6.04
CA GLY A 77 -9.33 -14.58 -6.83
C GLY A 77 -10.13 -13.32 -6.51
N ASP A 78 -11.44 -13.38 -6.76
CA ASP A 78 -12.35 -12.24 -6.58
C ASP A 78 -12.50 -11.85 -5.09
N GLU A 79 -12.35 -12.80 -4.17
CA GLU A 79 -12.37 -12.54 -2.73
C GLU A 79 -11.24 -11.58 -2.34
N GLY A 80 -10.01 -11.87 -2.78
CA GLY A 80 -8.88 -10.99 -2.51
C GLY A 80 -8.94 -9.64 -3.24
N LEU A 81 -9.75 -9.50 -4.29
CA LEU A 81 -10.01 -8.21 -4.93
C LEU A 81 -11.02 -7.36 -4.15
N ALA A 82 -11.90 -8.00 -3.38
CA ALA A 82 -12.90 -7.34 -2.55
C ALA A 82 -12.36 -6.92 -1.17
N ASP A 83 -11.28 -7.55 -0.71
CA ASP A 83 -10.50 -7.19 0.50
C ASP A 83 -9.75 -5.85 0.37
#